data_AF-A0A3B0TQE5-F1
#
_entry.id   AF-A0A3B0TQE5-F1
#
_cell.length_a   1.000
_cell.length_b   1.000
_cell.length_c   1.000
_cell.angle_alpha   90.00
_cell.angle_beta   90.00
_cell.angle_gamma   90.00
#
_symmetry.space_group_name_H-M   'P 1'
#
loop_
_entity.id
_entity.type
_entity.pdbx_description
1 polymer ?
#
loop_
_entity_poly.entity_id
_entity_poly.type
_entity_poly.pdbx_seq_one_letter_code
_entity_poly.pdbx_strand_id
1 'polypeptide(L)'
;TQKAQFGSEPVNNTIFGAYLTYKTEVPKFTKWINKLPNIDTDAPSFFSIRSEIAYLLPGTPSGIDLEGAATSYIDDFEGAQIPLDIKSPKQWFTASTPQGQIGDLDFNNGNLAPGLPNELRTGAKRSRLSWYNIDPIFYGTSLRPSNIDSQELSRAEVRQVNFSELFPEVDLDITQTSIVRTFDLAYYPQERGPYNYDDGFDAGGKYPNPEDRWGGITRALTTTDFQQANIEYMQFWLMDPYENYSMQPEEGAPVIPPNDNDFKGELYFNFGSISEDILKDDRKMFENGLPEDGVQIPGSNVEITPWSSIPKNQSLLYAFTESDEARTNQDLGLDGINDTDEATKFGALFGSDPSADNFQYFRGSNLDAEDASILSRYKDFSLTEGNSPTVNNSVESFPTSSTSFPDVEDINKDQTMSAIESYYQYKVSLNKQDLIVGQNFIVDKRVTTINLPNNTTQTSTWYQFRIPITKPEDPNNIINDISDFTSIRFMRIFLTKFSIPVVLRFGELE
;
A
#
# COMPACT_ATOMS: atom_id res chain seq x y z
N THR A 1 -0.32 -10.90 -31.82
CA THR A 1 -0.86 -9.54 -32.02
C THR A 1 -0.56 -9.13 -33.47
N GLN A 2 -1.24 -8.12 -34.03
CA GLN A 2 -0.88 -7.56 -35.36
C GLN A 2 0.34 -6.62 -35.29
N LYS A 3 0.71 -6.18 -34.09
CA LYS A 3 1.92 -5.39 -33.82
C LYS A 3 3.14 -6.30 -33.78
N ALA A 4 4.10 -6.08 -34.67
CA ALA A 4 5.42 -6.72 -34.61
C ALA A 4 6.45 -5.73 -34.05
N GLN A 5 7.12 -6.11 -32.97
CA GLN A 5 8.21 -5.33 -32.39
C GLN A 5 9.48 -5.46 -33.22
N PHE A 6 10.28 -4.39 -33.24
CA PHE A 6 11.55 -4.38 -33.93
C PHE A 6 12.49 -5.48 -33.41
N GLY A 7 13.07 -6.27 -34.33
CA GLY A 7 13.92 -7.42 -34.02
C GLY A 7 13.17 -8.72 -33.70
N SER A 8 11.84 -8.67 -33.56
CA SER A 8 10.97 -9.84 -33.39
C SER A 8 9.97 -9.99 -34.55
N GLU A 9 10.31 -9.43 -35.73
CA GLU A 9 9.41 -9.47 -36.88
C GLU A 9 9.26 -10.90 -37.41
N PRO A 10 8.02 -11.35 -37.64
CA PRO A 10 7.80 -12.65 -38.26
C PRO A 10 8.18 -12.60 -39.74
N VAL A 11 8.82 -13.67 -40.23
CA VAL A 11 9.26 -13.79 -41.62
C VAL A 11 8.38 -14.78 -42.39
N ASN A 12 8.13 -14.51 -43.67
CA ASN A 12 7.43 -15.40 -44.59
C ASN A 12 8.23 -15.58 -45.88
N ASN A 13 9.39 -16.21 -45.74
CA ASN A 13 10.34 -16.38 -46.84
C ASN A 13 10.01 -17.62 -47.67
N THR A 14 10.06 -17.49 -49.00
CA THR A 14 9.92 -18.62 -49.93
C THR A 14 11.27 -18.93 -50.57
N ILE A 15 11.74 -20.17 -50.45
CA ILE A 15 12.99 -20.61 -51.08
C ILE A 15 12.68 -21.52 -52.27
N PHE A 16 13.16 -21.14 -53.45
CA PHE A 16 13.16 -21.99 -54.63
C PHE A 16 14.55 -22.59 -54.81
N GLY A 17 14.65 -23.91 -54.79
CA GLY A 17 15.92 -24.61 -54.95
C GLY A 17 15.91 -25.54 -56.15
N ALA A 18 17.02 -25.62 -56.87
CA ALA A 18 17.30 -26.67 -57.82
C ALA A 18 18.64 -27.31 -57.48
N TYR A 19 18.65 -28.64 -57.39
CA TYR A 19 19.86 -29.41 -57.15
C TYR A 19 20.09 -30.38 -58.30
N LEU A 20 21.34 -30.48 -58.74
CA LEU A 20 21.79 -31.47 -59.70
C LEU A 20 22.91 -32.27 -59.04
N THR A 21 22.65 -33.56 -58.85
CA THR A 21 23.69 -34.52 -58.49
C THR A 21 23.88 -35.48 -59.65
N TYR A 22 25.01 -35.34 -60.33
CA TYR A 22 25.44 -36.28 -61.34
C TYR A 22 26.60 -37.10 -60.78
N LYS A 23 26.42 -38.42 -60.72
CA LYS A 23 27.48 -39.36 -60.33
C LYS A 23 27.58 -40.41 -61.41
N THR A 24 28.78 -40.60 -61.93
CA THR A 24 29.04 -41.65 -62.90
C THR A 24 30.33 -42.37 -62.55
N GLU A 25 30.37 -43.67 -62.82
CA GLU A 25 31.60 -44.43 -62.72
C GLU A 25 32.47 -44.10 -63.92
N VAL A 26 33.75 -43.86 -63.70
CA VAL A 26 34.72 -43.59 -64.76
C VAL A 26 35.80 -44.67 -64.70
N PRO A 27 35.58 -45.84 -65.33
CA PRO A 27 36.55 -46.95 -65.31
C PRO A 27 37.92 -46.57 -65.89
N LYS A 28 37.97 -45.56 -66.77
CA LYS A 28 39.25 -45.02 -67.27
C LYS A 28 40.12 -44.45 -66.15
N PHE A 29 39.55 -43.88 -65.09
CA PHE A 29 40.30 -43.38 -63.94
C PHE A 29 40.87 -44.52 -63.11
N THR A 30 40.09 -45.57 -62.81
CA THR A 30 40.62 -46.79 -62.17
C THR A 30 41.75 -47.39 -63.01
N LYS A 31 41.59 -47.47 -64.33
CA LYS A 31 42.65 -47.96 -65.25
C LYS A 31 43.89 -47.07 -65.31
N TRP A 32 43.76 -45.76 -65.14
CA TRP A 32 44.92 -44.86 -65.07
C TRP A 32 45.66 -44.99 -63.74
N ILE A 33 44.92 -45.18 -62.64
CA ILE A 33 45.52 -45.46 -61.33
C ILE A 33 46.30 -46.78 -61.35
N ASN A 34 45.77 -47.83 -61.99
CA ASN A 34 46.47 -49.12 -62.16
C ASN A 34 47.69 -49.04 -63.12
N LYS A 35 47.95 -47.89 -63.75
CA LYS A 35 49.21 -47.66 -64.51
C LYS A 35 50.34 -47.10 -63.64
N LEU A 36 50.07 -46.72 -62.39
CA LEU A 36 51.10 -46.33 -61.43
C LEU A 36 51.79 -47.59 -60.88
N PRO A 37 53.13 -47.61 -60.74
CA PRO A 37 53.84 -48.77 -60.25
C PRO A 37 53.39 -49.14 -58.82
N ASN A 38 53.20 -50.45 -58.59
CA ASN A 38 52.78 -51.05 -57.31
C ASN A 38 51.30 -50.83 -56.90
N ILE A 39 50.41 -50.44 -57.80
CA ILE A 39 48.96 -50.32 -57.52
C ILE A 39 48.16 -51.23 -58.47
N ASP A 40 47.34 -52.11 -57.90
CA ASP A 40 46.38 -52.95 -58.63
C ASP A 40 45.06 -52.98 -57.84
N THR A 41 44.07 -52.19 -58.27
CA THR A 41 42.78 -52.09 -57.58
C THR A 41 41.61 -52.24 -58.55
N ASP A 42 40.63 -53.05 -58.14
CA ASP A 42 39.35 -53.23 -58.83
C ASP A 42 38.26 -52.31 -58.27
N ALA A 43 38.61 -51.42 -57.32
CA ALA A 43 37.65 -50.50 -56.74
C ALA A 43 37.17 -49.47 -57.79
N PRO A 44 35.85 -49.31 -57.98
CA PRO A 44 35.30 -48.42 -59.00
C PRO A 44 35.56 -46.96 -58.63
N SER A 45 36.14 -46.20 -59.58
CA SER A 45 36.33 -44.75 -59.46
C SER A 45 35.08 -44.03 -59.92
N PHE A 46 34.56 -43.11 -59.10
CA PHE A 46 33.42 -42.28 -59.46
C PHE A 46 33.83 -40.83 -59.68
N PHE A 47 33.27 -40.23 -60.71
CA PHE A 47 33.26 -38.79 -60.88
C PHE A 47 31.87 -38.28 -60.48
N SER A 48 31.84 -37.29 -59.60
CA SER A 48 30.58 -36.67 -59.18
C SER A 48 30.64 -35.16 -59.27
N ILE A 49 29.61 -34.58 -59.87
CA ILE A 49 29.31 -33.15 -59.85
C ILE A 49 28.06 -32.97 -59.00
N ARG A 50 28.15 -32.07 -58.02
CA ARG A 50 27.01 -31.57 -57.27
C ARG A 50 26.93 -30.07 -57.52
N SER A 51 25.77 -29.60 -57.96
CA SER A 51 25.48 -28.18 -58.05
C SER A 51 24.13 -27.90 -57.42
N GLU A 52 24.06 -26.80 -56.69
CA GLU A 52 22.85 -26.32 -56.04
C GLU A 52 22.71 -24.85 -56.39
N ILE A 53 21.49 -24.46 -56.76
CA ILE A 53 21.09 -23.07 -56.93
C ILE A 53 19.87 -22.89 -56.04
N ALA A 54 19.90 -21.89 -55.18
CA ALA A 54 18.77 -21.49 -54.36
C ALA A 54 18.49 -20.01 -54.58
N TYR A 55 17.20 -19.68 -54.72
CA TYR A 55 16.68 -18.32 -54.79
C TYR A 55 15.75 -18.11 -53.60
N LEU A 56 16.10 -17.13 -52.76
CA LEU A 56 15.29 -16.71 -51.63
C LEU A 56 14.43 -15.52 -52.07
N LEU A 57 13.12 -15.70 -52.02
CA LEU A 57 12.15 -14.61 -52.10
C LEU A 57 11.77 -14.23 -50.66
N PRO A 58 12.33 -13.15 -50.09
CA PRO A 58 11.95 -12.70 -48.76
C PRO A 58 10.52 -12.15 -48.79
N GLY A 59 9.77 -12.38 -47.72
CA GLY A 59 8.40 -11.94 -47.60
C GLY A 59 8.00 -11.71 -46.15
N THR A 60 6.94 -10.94 -45.95
CA THR A 60 6.36 -10.65 -44.64
C THR A 60 4.96 -11.24 -44.56
N PRO A 61 4.54 -11.78 -43.40
CA PRO A 61 3.16 -12.21 -43.21
C PRO A 61 2.19 -11.02 -43.34
N SER A 62 1.00 -11.24 -43.91
CA SER A 62 -0.04 -10.20 -43.99
C SER A 62 -0.62 -9.80 -42.64
N GLY A 63 -0.34 -10.57 -41.57
CA GLY A 63 -0.78 -10.26 -40.22
C GLY A 63 -0.09 -9.07 -39.56
N ILE A 64 1.03 -8.59 -40.14
CA ILE A 64 1.79 -7.41 -39.66
C ILE A 64 1.68 -6.22 -40.63
N ASP A 65 0.75 -6.32 -41.58
CA ASP A 65 0.49 -5.28 -42.56
C ASP A 65 -0.42 -4.21 -41.96
N LEU A 66 0.07 -2.97 -41.93
CA LEU A 66 -0.69 -1.78 -41.55
C LEU A 66 -0.73 -0.84 -42.77
N GLU A 67 -1.93 -0.45 -43.19
CA GLU A 67 -2.14 0.42 -44.37
C GLU A 67 -1.52 -0.07 -45.70
N GLY A 68 -1.29 -1.38 -45.85
CA GLY A 68 -0.74 -1.98 -47.06
C GLY A 68 0.79 -2.07 -47.08
N ALA A 69 1.45 -1.77 -45.95
CA ALA A 69 2.87 -1.99 -45.74
C ALA A 69 3.15 -2.83 -44.48
N ALA A 70 4.10 -3.75 -44.60
CA ALA A 70 4.65 -4.45 -43.44
C ALA A 70 5.24 -3.44 -42.46
N THR A 71 4.71 -3.42 -41.25
CA THR A 71 5.04 -2.41 -40.23
C THR A 71 5.74 -3.09 -39.06
N SER A 72 6.87 -2.50 -38.64
CA SER A 72 7.60 -2.88 -37.44
C SER A 72 7.61 -1.70 -36.48
N TYR A 73 7.24 -1.96 -35.23
CA TYR A 73 7.20 -0.95 -34.17
C TYR A 73 8.60 -0.89 -33.54
N ILE A 74 9.26 0.26 -33.69
CA ILE A 74 10.53 0.53 -33.01
C ILE A 74 10.29 0.70 -31.50
N ASP A 75 9.21 1.38 -31.16
CA ASP A 75 8.66 1.53 -29.81
C ASP A 75 7.16 1.78 -29.95
N ASP A 76 6.35 1.11 -29.15
CA ASP A 76 4.90 1.31 -29.06
C ASP A 76 4.46 1.91 -27.72
N PHE A 77 5.42 2.27 -26.86
CA PHE A 77 5.26 2.84 -25.53
C PHE A 77 4.44 1.98 -24.56
N GLU A 78 4.06 0.74 -24.91
CA GLU A 78 3.26 -0.13 -24.03
C GLU A 78 4.04 -0.51 -22.75
N GLY A 79 5.36 -0.66 -22.87
CA GLY A 79 6.26 -0.97 -21.75
C GLY A 79 6.91 0.26 -21.10
N ALA A 80 6.51 1.48 -21.46
CA ALA A 80 7.15 2.70 -20.95
C ALA A 80 6.78 3.00 -19.48
N GLN A 81 5.68 2.42 -18.99
CA GLN A 81 5.19 2.61 -17.63
C GLN A 81 5.18 1.26 -16.92
N ILE A 82 5.85 1.19 -15.78
CA ILE A 82 5.88 0.02 -14.91
C ILE A 82 5.31 0.46 -13.56
N PRO A 83 4.05 0.12 -13.25
CA PRO A 83 3.45 0.50 -11.99
C PRO A 83 4.06 -0.29 -10.82
N LEU A 84 4.24 0.37 -9.68
CA LEU A 84 4.70 -0.23 -8.43
C LEU A 84 3.58 -0.14 -7.40
N ASP A 85 2.74 -1.18 -7.31
CA ASP A 85 1.62 -1.19 -6.37
C ASP A 85 2.09 -1.05 -4.90
N ILE A 86 1.54 -0.07 -4.20
CA ILE A 86 1.81 0.23 -2.80
C ILE A 86 0.56 0.18 -1.91
N LYS A 87 -0.57 -0.37 -2.39
CA LYS A 87 -1.87 -0.36 -1.71
C LYS A 87 -2.08 -1.45 -0.66
N SER A 88 -1.07 -2.27 -0.37
CA SER A 88 -1.18 -3.39 0.59
C SER A 88 -1.18 -2.89 2.05
N PRO A 89 -2.30 -3.01 2.82
CA PRO A 89 -2.40 -2.44 4.17
C PRO A 89 -1.35 -2.96 5.15
N LYS A 90 -0.96 -4.24 5.02
CA LYS A 90 0.02 -4.89 5.91
C LYS A 90 1.45 -4.34 5.75
N GLN A 91 1.70 -3.50 4.75
CA GLN A 91 2.97 -2.83 4.55
C GLN A 91 2.98 -1.40 5.11
N TRP A 92 1.86 -0.95 5.66
CA TRP A 92 1.69 0.36 6.27
C TRP A 92 1.62 0.23 7.78
N PHE A 93 2.27 1.17 8.46
CA PHE A 93 2.38 1.26 9.91
C PHE A 93 1.98 2.66 10.37
N THR A 94 1.68 2.82 11.66
CA THR A 94 1.46 4.14 12.25
C THR A 94 2.64 5.07 11.96
N ALA A 95 2.37 6.30 11.53
CA ALA A 95 3.44 7.26 11.27
C ALA A 95 3.94 7.95 12.53
N SER A 96 5.25 8.21 12.56
CA SER A 96 5.86 9.22 13.42
C SER A 96 5.29 10.61 13.10
N THR A 97 5.20 11.46 14.12
CA THR A 97 4.70 12.83 13.98
C THR A 97 5.56 13.60 12.97
N PRO A 98 4.99 14.23 11.94
CA PRO A 98 5.74 15.04 10.99
C PRO A 98 6.58 16.12 11.67
N GLN A 99 7.88 16.15 11.35
CA GLN A 99 8.82 17.13 11.88
C GLN A 99 9.24 18.15 10.82
N GLY A 100 9.78 19.29 11.26
CA GLY A 100 10.41 20.30 10.41
C GLY A 100 9.44 21.21 9.66
N GLN A 101 8.14 20.96 9.78
CA GLN A 101 7.08 21.83 9.27
C GLN A 101 6.88 23.05 10.18
N ILE A 102 6.39 24.15 9.62
CA ILE A 102 6.12 25.40 10.34
C ILE A 102 4.65 25.81 10.21
N GLY A 103 4.18 26.62 11.17
CA GLY A 103 2.83 27.18 11.15
C GLY A 103 1.76 26.12 11.38
N ASP A 104 0.78 26.07 10.48
CA ASP A 104 -0.43 25.23 10.57
C ASP A 104 -0.17 23.72 10.51
N LEU A 105 1.03 23.30 10.11
CA LEU A 105 1.47 21.91 10.04
C LEU A 105 2.44 21.55 11.18
N ASP A 106 2.67 22.45 12.15
CA ASP A 106 3.44 22.09 13.34
C ASP A 106 2.59 21.27 14.32
N PHE A 107 2.85 19.96 14.34
CA PHE A 107 2.16 19.01 15.20
C PHE A 107 2.87 18.73 16.54
N ASN A 108 4.02 19.36 16.80
CA ASN A 108 4.92 18.95 17.89
C ASN A 108 4.59 19.52 19.25
N ASN A 109 3.71 20.51 19.30
CA ASN A 109 3.35 21.22 20.52
C ASN A 109 1.84 21.15 20.77
N GLY A 110 1.33 19.94 20.99
CA GLY A 110 -0.07 19.73 21.35
C GLY A 110 -0.39 20.05 22.81
N ASN A 111 -1.68 20.13 23.12
CA ASN A 111 -2.18 20.23 24.48
C ASN A 111 -1.96 18.90 25.23
N LEU A 112 -1.75 18.95 26.54
CA LEU A 112 -1.52 17.75 27.36
C LEU A 112 -2.29 17.85 28.66
N ALA A 113 -2.78 16.70 29.12
CA ALA A 113 -3.36 16.59 30.44
C ALA A 113 -2.39 17.05 31.55
N PRO A 114 -2.87 17.75 32.59
CA PRO A 114 -2.04 18.22 33.68
C PRO A 114 -1.28 17.10 34.39
N GLY A 115 0.01 17.32 34.66
CA GLY A 115 0.85 16.37 35.39
C GLY A 115 1.57 15.34 34.53
N LEU A 116 1.31 15.32 33.21
CA LEU A 116 2.03 14.47 32.28
C LEU A 116 3.37 15.09 31.82
N PRO A 117 4.37 14.26 31.43
CA PRO A 117 5.64 14.73 30.88
C PRO A 117 5.45 15.55 29.59
N ASN A 118 6.29 16.57 29.39
CA ASN A 118 6.18 17.45 28.22
C ASN A 118 6.57 16.77 26.91
N GLU A 119 7.33 15.69 26.98
CA GLU A 119 7.75 14.86 25.85
C GLU A 119 6.55 14.27 25.12
N LEU A 120 5.41 14.10 25.80
CA LEU A 120 4.17 13.57 25.24
C LEU A 120 3.46 14.53 24.25
N ARG A 121 3.90 15.80 24.17
CA ARG A 121 3.25 16.83 23.33
C ARG A 121 3.27 16.51 21.84
N THR A 122 4.24 15.71 21.40
CA THR A 122 4.40 15.35 19.98
C THR A 122 3.32 14.39 19.48
N GLY A 123 2.67 13.62 20.36
CA GLY A 123 1.55 12.73 20.00
C GLY A 123 0.16 13.39 20.19
N ALA A 124 0.08 14.48 20.95
CA ALA A 124 -1.19 15.07 21.39
C ALA A 124 -2.13 15.56 20.28
N LYS A 125 -1.63 15.86 19.07
CA LYS A 125 -2.44 16.27 17.92
C LYS A 125 -2.86 15.10 17.01
N ARG A 126 -2.53 13.86 17.37
CA ARG A 126 -2.87 12.67 16.57
C ARG A 126 -4.34 12.28 16.78
N SER A 127 -5.10 12.18 15.70
CA SER A 127 -6.48 11.68 15.69
C SER A 127 -6.54 10.27 15.14
N ARG A 128 -7.67 9.60 15.35
CA ARG A 128 -7.88 8.22 14.89
C ARG A 128 -7.83 8.16 13.36
N LEU A 129 -6.95 7.29 12.86
CA LEU A 129 -6.85 6.90 11.47
C LEU A 129 -6.80 5.38 11.41
N SER A 130 -7.64 4.80 10.57
CA SER A 130 -7.69 3.36 10.32
C SER A 130 -7.40 3.10 8.85
N TRP A 131 -6.59 2.10 8.55
CA TRP A 131 -6.27 1.70 7.17
C TRP A 131 -6.49 0.21 6.96
N TYR A 132 -7.20 -0.14 5.89
CA TYR A 132 -7.61 -1.53 5.65
C TYR A 132 -8.00 -1.79 4.20
N ASN A 133 -8.20 -3.07 3.87
CA ASN A 133 -9.06 -3.47 2.77
C ASN A 133 -10.26 -4.20 3.38
N ILE A 134 -11.47 -3.90 2.93
CA ILE A 134 -12.66 -4.61 3.41
C ILE A 134 -12.61 -6.07 2.95
N ASP A 135 -12.71 -6.99 3.92
CA ASP A 135 -12.60 -8.42 3.65
C ASP A 135 -13.79 -8.90 2.81
N PRO A 136 -13.56 -9.72 1.76
CA PRO A 136 -14.63 -10.27 0.91
C PRO A 136 -15.75 -10.99 1.66
N ILE A 137 -15.50 -11.44 2.89
CA ILE A 137 -16.48 -12.08 3.76
C ILE A 137 -17.76 -11.26 3.94
N PHE A 138 -17.66 -9.93 4.00
CA PHE A 138 -18.80 -9.04 4.16
C PHE A 138 -19.71 -9.02 2.93
N TYR A 139 -19.18 -9.29 1.75
CA TYR A 139 -19.95 -9.37 0.50
C TYR A 139 -20.48 -10.77 0.21
N GLY A 140 -20.04 -11.78 0.99
CA GLY A 140 -20.54 -13.15 0.93
C GLY A 140 -21.84 -13.36 1.72
N THR A 141 -22.32 -14.61 1.76
CA THR A 141 -23.58 -14.98 2.44
C THR A 141 -23.40 -15.89 3.66
N SER A 142 -22.29 -16.63 3.75
CA SER A 142 -22.14 -17.71 4.75
C SER A 142 -21.56 -17.24 6.08
N LEU A 143 -20.59 -16.33 6.06
CA LEU A 143 -19.84 -15.88 7.25
C LEU A 143 -20.00 -14.37 7.51
N ARG A 144 -20.90 -13.72 6.76
CA ARG A 144 -21.26 -12.33 6.94
C ARG A 144 -22.08 -12.17 8.24
N PRO A 145 -21.73 -11.23 9.14
CA PRO A 145 -22.55 -10.94 10.31
C PRO A 145 -23.98 -10.57 9.93
N SER A 146 -24.96 -10.97 10.74
CA SER A 146 -26.38 -10.84 10.39
C SER A 146 -26.90 -9.40 10.31
N ASN A 147 -26.25 -8.47 11.02
CA ASN A 147 -26.59 -7.05 11.01
C ASN A 147 -26.14 -6.34 9.72
N ILE A 148 -25.19 -6.92 8.96
CA ILE A 148 -24.70 -6.37 7.69
C ILE A 148 -25.68 -6.75 6.58
N ASP A 149 -26.64 -5.85 6.33
CA ASP A 149 -27.68 -6.03 5.33
C ASP A 149 -27.31 -5.43 3.97
N SER A 150 -28.25 -5.48 3.01
CA SER A 150 -28.04 -4.87 1.71
C SER A 150 -27.96 -3.35 1.75
N GLN A 151 -28.51 -2.70 2.78
CA GLN A 151 -28.44 -1.24 2.92
C GLN A 151 -27.04 -0.82 3.33
N GLU A 152 -26.43 -1.49 4.31
CA GLU A 152 -25.04 -1.28 4.72
C GLU A 152 -24.08 -1.49 3.54
N LEU A 153 -24.22 -2.61 2.82
CA LEU A 153 -23.38 -2.93 1.66
C LEU A 153 -23.57 -2.00 0.45
N SER A 154 -24.60 -1.15 0.49
CA SER A 154 -24.89 -0.18 -0.57
C SER A 154 -24.26 1.20 -0.31
N ARG A 155 -23.68 1.42 0.88
CA ARG A 155 -23.07 2.70 1.24
C ARG A 155 -21.77 2.95 0.48
N ALA A 156 -21.54 4.19 0.08
CA ALA A 156 -20.40 4.59 -0.75
C ALA A 156 -19.04 4.23 -0.10
N GLU A 157 -18.98 4.37 1.22
CA GLU A 157 -17.80 4.18 2.05
C GLU A 157 -17.36 2.71 2.16
N VAL A 158 -18.29 1.75 1.93
CA VAL A 158 -18.01 0.32 2.21
C VAL A 158 -18.45 -0.64 1.11
N ARG A 159 -19.15 -0.17 0.07
CA ARG A 159 -19.60 -1.05 -1.03
C ARG A 159 -18.44 -1.73 -1.74
N GLN A 160 -18.72 -2.88 -2.35
CA GLN A 160 -17.79 -3.54 -3.26
C GLN A 160 -17.63 -2.74 -4.57
N VAL A 161 -16.40 -2.65 -5.07
CA VAL A 161 -16.07 -1.95 -6.32
C VAL A 161 -15.77 -2.97 -7.41
N ASN A 162 -16.48 -2.87 -8.53
CA ASN A 162 -16.25 -3.75 -9.68
C ASN A 162 -15.14 -3.20 -10.56
N PHE A 163 -14.39 -4.09 -11.20
CA PHE A 163 -13.30 -3.71 -12.10
C PHE A 163 -13.78 -2.90 -13.30
N SER A 164 -14.94 -3.23 -13.86
CA SER A 164 -15.58 -2.49 -14.95
C SER A 164 -16.00 -1.07 -14.58
N GLU A 165 -16.03 -0.74 -13.28
CA GLU A 165 -16.35 0.61 -12.80
C GLU A 165 -15.21 1.59 -13.09
N LEU A 166 -13.97 1.15 -12.91
CA LEU A 166 -12.75 1.92 -13.11
C LEU A 166 -12.13 1.67 -14.49
N PHE A 167 -12.13 0.42 -14.94
CA PHE A 167 -11.47 -0.04 -16.17
C PHE A 167 -12.45 -0.75 -17.12
N PRO A 168 -13.47 -0.04 -17.65
CA PRO A 168 -14.50 -0.65 -18.50
C PRO A 168 -13.96 -1.19 -19.83
N GLU A 169 -12.85 -0.66 -20.31
CA GLU A 169 -12.24 -1.03 -21.60
C GLU A 169 -11.25 -2.21 -21.49
N VAL A 170 -11.06 -2.73 -20.28
CA VAL A 170 -10.16 -3.86 -20.04
C VAL A 170 -10.97 -5.15 -19.98
N ASP A 171 -10.73 -6.02 -20.95
CA ASP A 171 -11.31 -7.36 -20.97
C ASP A 171 -10.55 -8.27 -19.98
N LEU A 172 -11.25 -8.65 -18.91
CA LEU A 172 -10.74 -9.63 -17.95
C LEU A 172 -10.92 -11.05 -18.47
N ASP A 173 -9.92 -11.90 -18.25
CA ASP A 173 -10.05 -13.34 -18.45
C ASP A 173 -10.99 -13.95 -17.39
N ILE A 174 -11.61 -15.08 -17.69
CA ILE A 174 -12.60 -15.78 -16.84
C ILE A 174 -12.01 -16.16 -15.48
N THR A 175 -10.68 -16.31 -15.41
CA THR A 175 -9.94 -16.64 -14.18
C THR A 175 -9.55 -15.43 -13.33
N GLN A 176 -9.64 -14.22 -13.88
CA GLN A 176 -9.28 -12.99 -13.20
C GLN A 176 -10.42 -12.50 -12.30
N THR A 177 -10.08 -11.81 -11.22
CA THR A 177 -11.08 -11.24 -10.31
C THR A 177 -11.72 -10.01 -10.94
N SER A 178 -13.06 -9.96 -10.95
CA SER A 178 -13.82 -8.80 -11.41
C SER A 178 -13.98 -7.72 -10.34
N ILE A 179 -13.27 -7.82 -9.21
CA ILE A 179 -13.42 -6.95 -8.04
C ILE A 179 -12.11 -6.18 -7.84
N VAL A 180 -12.22 -4.86 -7.66
CA VAL A 180 -11.10 -4.01 -7.26
C VAL A 180 -11.02 -4.03 -5.74
N ARG A 181 -9.88 -4.49 -5.20
CA ARG A 181 -9.60 -4.38 -3.77
C ARG A 181 -9.06 -2.99 -3.48
N THR A 182 -9.90 -2.16 -2.88
CA THR A 182 -9.55 -0.79 -2.50
C THR A 182 -8.68 -0.77 -1.25
N PHE A 183 -7.74 0.16 -1.19
CA PHE A 183 -7.06 0.56 0.03
C PHE A 183 -7.85 1.72 0.64
N ASP A 184 -8.41 1.52 1.83
CA ASP A 184 -9.33 2.48 2.44
C ASP A 184 -8.63 3.13 3.64
N LEU A 185 -8.65 4.47 3.69
CA LEU A 185 -8.20 5.27 4.83
C LEU A 185 -9.43 5.94 5.47
N ALA A 186 -9.81 5.50 6.67
CA ALA A 186 -10.88 6.10 7.44
C ALA A 186 -10.29 7.02 8.51
N TYR A 187 -10.49 8.33 8.36
CA TYR A 187 -9.95 9.35 9.25
C TYR A 187 -11.06 9.99 10.08
N TYR A 188 -10.89 10.00 11.41
CA TYR A 188 -11.85 10.53 12.37
C TYR A 188 -11.19 11.68 13.15
N PRO A 189 -11.22 12.92 12.62
CA PRO A 189 -10.40 14.01 13.15
C PRO A 189 -10.81 14.47 14.56
N GLN A 190 -12.07 14.24 14.94
CA GLN A 190 -12.59 14.58 16.27
C GLN A 190 -12.26 13.54 17.34
N GLU A 191 -11.75 12.37 16.96
CA GLU A 191 -11.53 11.27 17.89
C GLU A 191 -10.05 11.07 18.20
N ARG A 192 -9.78 10.62 19.43
CA ARG A 192 -8.43 10.37 19.93
C ARG A 192 -7.78 9.21 19.17
N GLY A 193 -6.62 9.48 18.58
CA GLY A 193 -5.78 8.44 17.98
C GLY A 193 -4.78 7.85 18.98
N PRO A 194 -3.97 6.88 18.53
CA PRO A 194 -2.99 6.20 19.39
C PRO A 194 -1.95 7.16 19.97
N TYR A 195 -1.57 6.91 21.22
CA TYR A 195 -0.58 7.64 22.00
C TYR A 195 -0.84 9.16 22.04
N ASN A 196 -2.11 9.52 22.15
CA ASN A 196 -2.56 10.90 22.31
C ASN A 196 -3.11 11.12 23.73
N TYR A 197 -2.43 11.99 24.49
CA TYR A 197 -2.77 12.35 25.87
C TYR A 197 -3.28 13.79 26.04
N ASP A 198 -4.00 14.28 25.03
CA ASP A 198 -4.68 15.58 25.03
C ASP A 198 -6.03 15.48 25.77
N ASP A 199 -6.25 16.30 26.79
CA ASP A 199 -7.49 16.38 27.56
C ASP A 199 -8.48 17.44 27.04
N GLY A 200 -8.19 18.08 25.92
CA GLY A 200 -8.99 19.14 25.32
C GLY A 200 -10.26 18.66 24.60
N PHE A 201 -10.76 17.47 24.92
CA PHE A 201 -12.01 16.94 24.38
C PHE A 201 -13.23 17.44 25.16
N ASP A 202 -14.39 17.47 24.50
CA ASP A 202 -15.66 17.87 25.09
C ASP A 202 -16.26 16.77 26.00
N ALA A 203 -17.42 17.04 26.60
CA ALA A 203 -18.09 16.06 27.46
C ALA A 203 -18.52 14.76 26.74
N GLY A 204 -18.51 14.75 25.41
CA GLY A 204 -18.76 13.57 24.57
C GLY A 204 -17.47 12.88 24.10
N GLY A 205 -16.29 13.30 24.57
CA GLY A 205 -15.01 12.73 24.16
C GLY A 205 -14.55 13.16 22.77
N LYS A 206 -15.15 14.19 22.17
CA LYS A 206 -14.79 14.70 20.85
C LYS A 206 -13.99 16.00 20.94
N TYR A 207 -13.04 16.16 20.03
CA TYR A 207 -12.23 17.38 19.99
C TYR A 207 -12.95 18.53 19.27
N PRO A 208 -12.97 19.75 19.86
CA PRO A 208 -13.68 20.89 19.30
C PRO A 208 -12.98 21.56 18.11
N ASN A 209 -11.68 21.31 17.94
CA ASN A 209 -10.85 21.84 16.84
C ASN A 209 -10.23 20.65 16.04
N PRO A 210 -11.06 19.91 15.29
CA PRO A 210 -10.61 18.77 14.49
C PRO A 210 -9.64 19.15 13.37
N GLU A 211 -9.72 20.37 12.83
CA GLU A 211 -8.88 20.80 11.71
C GLU A 211 -7.39 20.95 12.06
N ASP A 212 -7.06 21.12 13.34
CA ASP A 212 -5.68 21.25 13.83
C ASP A 212 -5.03 19.88 14.12
N ARG A 213 -5.78 18.80 13.90
CA ARG A 213 -5.32 17.44 14.14
C ARG A 213 -4.87 16.77 12.86
N TRP A 214 -4.17 15.66 13.04
CA TRP A 214 -3.64 14.88 11.93
C TRP A 214 -3.73 13.39 12.22
N GLY A 215 -3.66 12.58 11.18
CA GLY A 215 -3.46 11.13 11.29
C GLY A 215 -2.63 10.66 10.10
N GLY A 216 -1.73 9.71 10.29
CA GLY A 216 -0.88 9.27 9.19
C GLY A 216 -0.33 7.87 9.34
N ILE A 217 0.09 7.35 8.20
CA ILE A 217 0.69 6.03 8.03
C ILE A 217 1.99 6.15 7.25
N THR A 218 2.92 5.25 7.50
CA THR A 218 4.23 5.21 6.84
C THR A 218 4.52 3.80 6.34
N ARG A 219 5.33 3.70 5.30
CA ARG A 219 5.85 2.45 4.76
C ARG A 219 7.28 2.59 4.30
N ALA A 220 8.01 1.48 4.31
CA ALA A 220 9.28 1.38 3.60
C ALA A 220 9.05 1.19 2.09
N LEU A 221 9.96 1.74 1.30
CA LEU A 221 10.03 1.56 -0.15
C LEU A 221 11.12 0.55 -0.48
N THR A 222 10.81 -0.37 -1.39
CA THR A 222 11.76 -1.36 -1.88
C THR A 222 12.76 -0.76 -2.87
N THR A 223 12.30 0.17 -3.70
CA THR A 223 13.11 0.93 -4.64
C THR A 223 13.41 2.30 -4.04
N THR A 224 14.67 2.56 -3.69
CA THR A 224 15.06 3.79 -2.97
C THR A 224 15.75 4.83 -3.83
N ASP A 225 16.45 4.41 -4.89
CA ASP A 225 17.04 5.32 -5.88
C ASP A 225 16.02 5.60 -6.98
N PHE A 226 15.22 6.64 -6.77
CA PHE A 226 14.17 7.05 -7.72
C PHE A 226 14.76 7.59 -9.02
N GLN A 227 15.99 8.13 -9.00
CA GLN A 227 16.65 8.62 -10.21
C GLN A 227 17.07 7.46 -11.11
N GLN A 228 17.70 6.43 -10.53
CA GLN A 228 18.08 5.24 -11.27
C GLN A 228 16.87 4.45 -11.76
N ALA A 229 15.81 4.37 -10.95
CA ALA A 229 14.57 3.66 -11.29
C ALA A 229 13.62 4.47 -12.19
N ASN A 230 13.94 5.73 -12.52
CA ASN A 230 13.11 6.64 -13.30
C ASN A 230 11.67 6.75 -12.75
N ILE A 231 11.53 6.96 -11.44
CA ILE A 231 10.23 7.21 -10.82
C ILE A 231 9.80 8.64 -11.15
N GLU A 232 8.74 8.78 -11.94
CA GLU A 232 8.29 10.08 -12.46
C GLU A 232 7.09 10.66 -11.71
N TYR A 233 6.15 9.82 -11.30
CA TYR A 233 4.93 10.24 -10.63
C TYR A 233 4.42 9.14 -9.71
N MET A 234 3.67 9.57 -8.70
CA MET A 234 2.76 8.69 -7.96
C MET A 234 1.35 8.88 -8.54
N GLN A 235 0.64 7.78 -8.77
CA GLN A 235 -0.70 7.79 -9.35
C GLN A 235 -1.68 7.02 -8.48
N PHE A 236 -2.90 7.52 -8.40
CA PHE A 236 -3.99 6.79 -7.75
C PHE A 236 -5.35 7.17 -8.29
N TRP A 237 -6.28 6.22 -8.17
CA TRP A 237 -7.71 6.47 -8.34
C TRP A 237 -8.35 6.61 -6.97
N LEU A 238 -8.92 7.78 -6.68
CA LEU A 238 -9.63 8.06 -5.45
C LEU A 238 -11.13 8.20 -5.74
N MET A 239 -11.96 7.42 -5.06
CA MET A 239 -13.41 7.61 -5.09
C MET A 239 -13.75 8.94 -4.44
N ASP A 240 -14.68 9.71 -5.02
CA ASP A 240 -15.17 10.96 -4.42
C ASP A 240 -15.70 10.67 -3.00
N PRO A 241 -15.04 11.18 -1.95
CA PRO A 241 -15.39 10.81 -0.57
C PRO A 241 -16.65 11.54 -0.06
N TYR A 242 -17.18 12.50 -0.82
CA TYR A 242 -18.33 13.32 -0.44
C TYR A 242 -19.60 12.97 -1.21
N GLU A 243 -19.47 12.35 -2.39
CA GLU A 243 -20.60 11.90 -3.19
C GLU A 243 -21.32 10.72 -2.52
N ASN A 244 -22.58 10.95 -2.13
CA ASN A 244 -23.41 10.01 -1.35
C ASN A 244 -22.88 9.70 0.05
N TYR A 245 -22.25 10.68 0.69
CA TYR A 245 -21.83 10.61 2.08
C TYR A 245 -22.98 10.15 3.00
N SER A 246 -22.73 9.08 3.75
CA SER A 246 -23.74 8.36 4.52
C SER A 246 -23.25 7.90 5.90
N MET A 247 -22.09 8.40 6.36
CA MET A 247 -21.59 8.11 7.70
C MET A 247 -22.58 8.55 8.78
N GLN A 248 -22.74 7.71 9.81
CA GLN A 248 -23.70 7.90 10.88
C GLN A 248 -23.04 8.48 12.15
N PRO A 249 -23.81 9.11 13.05
CA PRO A 249 -23.26 9.67 14.29
C PRO A 249 -22.52 8.65 15.16
N GLU A 250 -22.97 7.39 15.16
CA GLU A 250 -22.34 6.26 15.85
C GLU A 250 -20.95 5.93 15.28
N GLU A 251 -20.71 6.30 14.03
CA GLU A 251 -19.42 6.15 13.32
C GLU A 251 -18.56 7.42 13.43
N GLY A 252 -18.94 8.37 14.30
CA GLY A 252 -18.20 9.61 14.54
C GLY A 252 -18.70 10.81 13.73
N ALA A 253 -19.64 10.62 12.79
CA ALA A 253 -20.18 11.71 11.97
C ALA A 253 -20.95 12.76 12.81
N PRO A 254 -21.13 13.99 12.31
CA PRO A 254 -21.97 14.97 12.99
C PRO A 254 -23.46 14.55 12.98
N VAL A 255 -24.18 14.90 14.05
CA VAL A 255 -25.64 14.64 14.16
C VAL A 255 -26.44 15.37 13.08
N ILE A 256 -25.97 16.56 12.69
CA ILE A 256 -26.52 17.31 11.56
C ILE A 256 -25.73 16.88 10.32
N PRO A 257 -26.39 16.38 9.25
CA PRO A 257 -25.71 16.01 8.03
C PRO A 257 -24.83 17.15 7.50
N PRO A 258 -23.58 16.85 7.09
CA PRO A 258 -22.64 17.85 6.62
C PRO A 258 -23.14 18.54 5.35
N ASN A 259 -22.76 19.81 5.20
CA ASN A 259 -22.98 20.60 4.00
C ASN A 259 -21.68 20.76 3.20
N ASP A 260 -21.78 21.39 2.03
CA ASP A 260 -20.63 21.55 1.12
C ASP A 260 -19.42 22.28 1.73
N ASN A 261 -19.61 23.14 2.74
CA ASN A 261 -18.50 23.82 3.42
C ASN A 261 -17.78 22.93 4.45
N ASP A 262 -18.41 21.83 4.88
CA ASP A 262 -17.81 20.86 5.80
C ASP A 262 -16.92 19.85 5.05
N PHE A 263 -17.09 19.74 3.73
CA PHE A 263 -16.31 18.89 2.84
C PHE A 263 -14.98 19.54 2.44
N LYS A 264 -14.09 19.60 3.44
CA LYS A 264 -12.74 20.15 3.36
C LYS A 264 -11.73 19.19 3.97
N GLY A 265 -10.47 19.34 3.58
CA GLY A 265 -9.37 18.56 4.12
C GLY A 265 -8.15 18.56 3.21
N GLU A 266 -7.04 18.06 3.75
CA GLU A 266 -5.77 17.99 3.03
C GLU A 266 -5.15 16.60 3.22
N LEU A 267 -4.65 16.06 2.13
CA LEU A 267 -3.91 14.80 2.07
C LEU A 267 -2.48 15.11 1.66
N TYR A 268 -1.52 14.62 2.42
CA TYR A 268 -0.11 14.85 2.17
C TYR A 268 0.63 13.55 1.93
N PHE A 269 1.58 13.62 1.01
CA PHE A 269 2.51 12.54 0.69
C PHE A 269 3.93 13.04 0.93
N ASN A 270 4.67 12.33 1.78
CA ASN A 270 6.06 12.61 2.05
C ASN A 270 6.93 11.50 1.47
N PHE A 271 8.02 11.87 0.81
CA PHE A 271 9.00 10.94 0.24
C PHE A 271 10.41 11.33 0.69
N GLY A 272 11.10 10.43 1.38
CA GLY A 272 12.49 10.65 1.77
C GLY A 272 12.95 9.74 2.89
N SER A 273 13.73 10.28 3.81
CA SER A 273 14.01 9.71 5.12
C SER A 273 12.94 10.20 6.09
N ILE A 274 12.18 9.27 6.66
CA ILE A 274 11.09 9.54 7.59
C ILE A 274 11.40 8.77 8.86
N SER A 275 11.14 9.38 10.00
CA SER A 275 11.46 8.81 11.30
C SER A 275 10.64 7.54 11.54
N GLU A 276 11.32 6.49 12.00
CA GLU A 276 10.73 5.24 12.51
C GLU A 276 10.46 5.30 14.01
N ASP A 277 10.96 6.34 14.71
CA ASP A 277 10.65 6.69 16.10
C ASP A 277 9.22 7.25 16.16
N ILE A 278 8.23 6.37 16.35
CA ILE A 278 6.79 6.68 16.36
C ILE A 278 6.43 7.35 17.68
N LEU A 279 6.98 6.82 18.78
CA LEU A 279 6.93 7.40 20.11
C LEU A 279 8.25 8.14 20.33
N LYS A 280 8.21 9.48 20.35
CA LYS A 280 9.42 10.30 20.29
C LYS A 280 10.25 10.20 21.58
N ASP A 281 11.12 9.20 21.67
CA ASP A 281 12.06 9.02 22.78
C ASP A 281 13.47 8.55 22.37
N ASP A 282 13.73 8.43 21.05
CA ASP A 282 15.01 8.01 20.50
C ASP A 282 15.45 6.62 20.99
N ARG A 283 14.50 5.73 21.25
CA ARG A 283 14.73 4.34 21.59
C ARG A 283 13.89 3.45 20.68
N LYS A 284 14.47 2.33 20.27
CA LYS A 284 13.78 1.35 19.43
C LYS A 284 12.93 0.45 20.31
N MET A 285 11.60 0.58 20.25
CA MET A 285 10.70 -0.41 20.82
C MET A 285 10.57 -1.65 19.93
N PHE A 286 10.47 -2.83 20.54
CA PHE A 286 10.14 -4.09 19.89
C PHE A 286 9.51 -5.05 20.89
N GLU A 287 8.27 -5.45 20.65
CA GLU A 287 7.45 -6.23 21.59
C GLU A 287 8.08 -7.56 22.01
N ASN A 288 8.65 -8.30 21.06
CA ASN A 288 9.22 -9.62 21.34
C ASN A 288 10.48 -9.60 22.23
N GLY A 289 10.99 -8.40 22.55
CA GLY A 289 12.05 -8.21 23.53
C GLY A 289 11.55 -8.08 24.97
N LEU A 290 10.26 -7.81 25.17
CA LEU A 290 9.68 -7.64 26.50
C LEU A 290 9.78 -8.94 27.32
N PRO A 291 9.85 -8.86 28.66
CA PRO A 291 9.97 -10.03 29.51
C PRO A 291 8.80 -11.01 29.32
N GLU A 292 9.10 -12.27 28.99
CA GLU A 292 8.07 -13.31 28.78
C GLU A 292 7.20 -13.56 30.03
N ASP A 293 7.75 -13.32 31.23
CA ASP A 293 7.05 -13.45 32.51
C ASP A 293 6.20 -12.21 32.88
N GLY A 294 6.23 -11.16 32.04
CA GLY A 294 5.54 -9.89 32.28
C GLY A 294 6.16 -9.03 33.38
N VAL A 295 7.23 -9.48 34.04
CA VAL A 295 7.82 -8.74 35.16
C VAL A 295 8.81 -7.70 34.65
N GLN A 296 8.30 -6.50 34.38
CA GLN A 296 9.10 -5.36 33.95
C GLN A 296 9.82 -4.70 35.15
N ILE A 297 11.15 -4.76 35.16
CA ILE A 297 12.02 -4.19 36.20
C ILE A 297 12.89 -3.08 35.58
N PRO A 298 12.57 -1.81 35.87
CA PRO A 298 13.28 -0.67 35.29
C PRO A 298 14.78 -0.68 35.58
N GLY A 299 15.58 -0.46 34.55
CA GLY A 299 17.04 -0.49 34.60
C GLY A 299 17.65 -1.88 34.51
N SER A 300 16.87 -2.95 34.75
CA SER A 300 17.33 -4.34 34.67
C SER A 300 17.01 -4.97 33.31
N ASN A 301 15.74 -5.24 33.01
CA ASN A 301 15.29 -5.86 31.76
C ASN A 301 14.58 -4.87 30.82
N VAL A 302 14.05 -3.76 31.36
CA VAL A 302 13.46 -2.67 30.58
C VAL A 302 14.08 -1.31 30.92
N GLU A 303 14.04 -0.37 29.98
CA GLU A 303 14.29 1.06 30.13
C GLU A 303 12.96 1.81 30.02
N ILE A 304 12.64 2.64 31.01
CA ILE A 304 11.39 3.43 30.99
C ILE A 304 11.68 4.80 30.40
N THR A 305 10.86 5.21 29.44
CA THR A 305 10.76 6.57 28.90
C THR A 305 9.41 7.18 29.29
N PRO A 306 9.21 8.50 29.07
CA PRO A 306 7.90 9.12 29.24
C PRO A 306 6.78 8.39 28.48
N TRP A 307 7.10 7.83 27.31
CA TRP A 307 6.18 7.06 26.47
C TRP A 307 6.10 5.61 26.94
N SER A 308 7.25 4.93 27.00
CA SER A 308 7.27 3.48 26.83
C SER A 308 8.06 2.76 27.92
N SER A 309 7.89 1.45 27.98
CA SER A 309 8.73 0.47 28.65
C SER A 309 9.46 -0.36 27.60
N ILE A 310 10.75 -0.11 27.42
CA ILE A 310 11.51 -0.60 26.26
C ILE A 310 12.44 -1.72 26.69
N PRO A 311 12.50 -2.87 25.99
CA PRO A 311 13.39 -3.95 26.35
C PRO A 311 14.87 -3.59 26.16
N LYS A 312 15.72 -3.99 27.12
CA LYS A 312 17.18 -3.71 27.07
C LYS A 312 18.00 -4.75 26.29
N ASN A 313 17.40 -5.90 25.97
CA ASN A 313 18.08 -6.93 25.20
C ASN A 313 18.28 -6.44 23.76
N GLN A 314 19.22 -7.05 23.02
CA GLN A 314 19.33 -6.77 21.59
C GLN A 314 18.35 -7.65 20.83
N SER A 315 17.57 -7.07 19.92
CA SER A 315 16.80 -7.86 18.97
C SER A 315 17.74 -8.56 17.99
N LEU A 316 17.59 -9.88 17.85
CA LEU A 316 18.27 -10.69 16.82
C LEU A 316 17.31 -11.06 15.68
N LEU A 317 16.02 -11.19 16.01
CA LEU A 317 14.97 -11.61 15.11
C LEU A 317 13.64 -11.06 15.65
N TYR A 318 12.81 -10.53 14.75
CA TYR A 318 11.46 -10.09 15.07
C TYR A 318 10.50 -11.28 14.93
N ALA A 319 10.42 -12.06 15.99
CA ALA A 319 9.51 -13.18 16.12
C ALA A 319 9.20 -13.41 17.59
N PHE A 320 7.93 -13.67 17.87
CA PHE A 320 7.48 -14.11 19.18
C PHE A 320 7.78 -15.60 19.40
N THR A 321 7.68 -16.02 20.66
CA THR A 321 7.61 -17.44 21.01
C THR A 321 6.19 -17.99 20.82
N GLU A 322 6.07 -19.31 20.83
CA GLU A 322 4.78 -20.02 20.75
C GLU A 322 4.07 -20.12 22.13
N SER A 323 4.53 -19.37 23.14
CA SER A 323 3.97 -19.40 24.48
C SER A 323 2.79 -18.42 24.60
N ASP A 324 1.62 -18.95 24.96
CA ASP A 324 0.39 -18.17 25.16
C ASP A 324 0.53 -17.11 26.28
N GLU A 325 1.20 -17.49 27.37
CA GLU A 325 1.46 -16.61 28.51
C GLU A 325 2.44 -15.49 28.12
N ALA A 326 3.52 -15.84 27.42
CA ALA A 326 4.49 -14.86 26.95
C ALA A 326 3.86 -13.89 25.96
N ARG A 327 2.98 -14.37 25.05
CA ARG A 327 2.34 -13.51 24.05
C ARG A 327 1.56 -12.38 24.71
N THR A 328 0.73 -12.69 25.70
CA THR A 328 -0.09 -11.69 26.40
C THR A 328 0.76 -10.65 27.13
N ASN A 329 1.98 -11.01 27.54
CA ASN A 329 2.92 -10.12 28.22
C ASN A 329 3.79 -9.29 27.26
N GLN A 330 3.83 -9.64 25.98
CA GLN A 330 4.70 -9.03 24.97
C GLN A 330 3.93 -8.22 23.93
N ASP A 331 2.73 -8.66 23.54
CA ASP A 331 1.84 -8.03 22.54
C ASP A 331 1.12 -6.79 23.14
N LEU A 332 1.92 -5.83 23.64
CA LEU A 332 1.53 -4.65 24.42
C LEU A 332 1.67 -3.33 23.63
N GLY A 333 1.71 -3.40 22.30
CA GLY A 333 1.87 -2.23 21.45
C GLY A 333 3.27 -1.61 21.45
N LEU A 334 3.35 -0.41 20.86
CA LEU A 334 4.60 0.34 20.71
C LEU A 334 5.06 1.02 22.00
N ASP A 335 4.22 1.09 23.03
CA ASP A 335 4.65 1.61 24.33
C ASP A 335 5.14 0.49 25.27
N GLY A 336 4.73 -0.76 25.05
CA GLY A 336 5.14 -1.90 25.86
C GLY A 336 4.54 -1.89 27.27
N ILE A 337 3.39 -1.24 27.46
CA ILE A 337 2.71 -1.08 28.73
C ILE A 337 1.29 -1.62 28.55
N ASN A 338 0.79 -2.40 29.52
CA ASN A 338 -0.60 -2.84 29.47
C ASN A 338 -1.55 -1.73 29.96
N ASP A 339 -2.81 -1.77 29.53
CA ASP A 339 -3.90 -0.87 29.96
C ASP A 339 -3.91 -0.51 31.47
N THR A 340 -3.61 -1.47 32.34
CA THR A 340 -3.67 -1.26 33.81
C THR A 340 -2.53 -0.38 34.30
N ASP A 341 -1.32 -0.62 33.80
CA ASP A 341 -0.14 0.16 34.12
C ASP A 341 -0.18 1.53 33.42
N GLU A 342 -0.76 1.59 32.22
CA GLU A 342 -1.05 2.86 31.53
C GLU A 342 -1.99 3.75 32.34
N ALA A 343 -3.06 3.19 32.90
CA ALA A 343 -4.00 3.97 33.71
C ALA A 343 -3.32 4.56 34.95
N THR A 344 -2.27 3.89 35.44
CA THR A 344 -1.42 4.37 36.54
C THR A 344 -0.44 5.44 36.05
N LYS A 345 0.11 5.30 34.85
CA LYS A 345 1.13 6.20 34.27
C LYS A 345 0.54 7.50 33.71
N PHE A 346 -0.55 7.41 32.95
CA PHE A 346 -1.17 8.52 32.22
C PHE A 346 -2.47 9.02 32.87
N GLY A 347 -3.05 8.23 33.78
CA GLY A 347 -4.25 8.57 34.53
C GLY A 347 -5.55 8.08 33.89
N ALA A 348 -6.60 8.01 34.69
CA ALA A 348 -7.90 7.44 34.32
C ALA A 348 -8.79 8.35 33.44
N LEU A 349 -8.29 9.51 33.00
CA LEU A 349 -9.05 10.47 32.20
C LEU A 349 -9.37 9.93 30.80
N PHE A 350 -8.52 9.05 30.28
CA PHE A 350 -8.55 8.58 28.90
C PHE A 350 -9.38 7.30 28.68
N GLY A 351 -10.04 6.79 29.73
CA GLY A 351 -10.87 5.60 29.69
C GLY A 351 -10.13 4.34 30.13
N SER A 352 -10.58 3.17 29.64
CA SER A 352 -9.98 1.87 29.93
C SER A 352 -8.72 1.58 29.13
N ASP A 353 -8.51 2.31 28.03
CA ASP A 353 -7.37 2.22 27.12
C ASP A 353 -6.71 3.61 27.03
N PRO A 354 -5.83 3.97 27.98
CA PRO A 354 -5.22 5.30 28.00
C PRO A 354 -4.33 5.62 26.80
N SER A 355 -3.66 4.67 26.17
CA SER A 355 -2.87 4.88 24.95
C SER A 355 -3.68 4.84 23.66
N ALA A 356 -4.93 4.39 23.67
CA ALA A 356 -5.78 4.25 22.48
C ALA A 356 -5.19 3.35 21.36
N ASP A 357 -4.48 2.29 21.72
CA ASP A 357 -3.78 1.38 20.80
C ASP A 357 -4.22 -0.10 20.90
N ASN A 358 -5.33 -0.37 21.61
CA ASN A 358 -5.94 -1.71 21.64
C ASN A 358 -6.51 -2.14 20.28
N PHE A 359 -6.05 -3.28 19.79
CA PHE A 359 -6.54 -3.89 18.56
C PHE A 359 -7.92 -4.53 18.73
N GLN A 360 -8.74 -4.41 17.68
CA GLN A 360 -10.02 -5.11 17.60
C GLN A 360 -10.18 -5.85 16.28
N TYR A 361 -10.40 -7.17 16.35
CA TYR A 361 -10.68 -7.98 15.17
C TYR A 361 -12.08 -7.71 14.62
N PHE A 362 -12.19 -7.40 13.32
CA PHE A 362 -13.42 -6.94 12.67
C PHE A 362 -14.62 -7.91 12.71
N ARG A 363 -14.40 -9.20 13.05
CA ARG A 363 -15.47 -10.21 13.21
C ARG A 363 -15.72 -10.62 14.67
N GLY A 364 -15.26 -9.81 15.64
CA GLY A 364 -15.51 -10.09 17.06
C GLY A 364 -17.00 -10.17 17.39
N SER A 365 -17.36 -11.08 18.29
CA SER A 365 -18.73 -11.27 18.79
C SER A 365 -19.22 -10.06 19.60
N ASN A 366 -18.31 -9.26 20.16
CA ASN A 366 -18.63 -7.98 20.77
C ASN A 366 -19.17 -6.96 19.75
N LEU A 367 -18.56 -6.88 18.55
CA LEU A 367 -19.05 -6.04 17.46
C LEU A 367 -20.41 -6.51 16.93
N ASP A 368 -20.65 -7.82 16.94
CA ASP A 368 -21.96 -8.38 16.60
C ASP A 368 -23.03 -8.00 17.65
N ALA A 369 -22.68 -7.99 18.93
CA ALA A 369 -23.58 -7.59 20.01
C ALA A 369 -23.91 -6.09 20.01
N GLU A 370 -23.01 -5.26 19.47
CA GLU A 370 -23.18 -3.82 19.30
C GLU A 370 -23.86 -3.44 17.96
N ASP A 371 -24.25 -4.43 17.14
CA ASP A 371 -24.78 -4.22 15.80
C ASP A 371 -23.85 -3.33 14.93
N ALA A 372 -22.52 -3.46 15.11
CA ALA A 372 -21.53 -2.57 14.50
C ALA A 372 -21.53 -2.62 12.95
N SER A 373 -21.45 -1.44 12.34
CA SER A 373 -21.29 -1.25 10.89
C SER A 373 -19.92 -1.73 10.40
N ILE A 374 -19.71 -1.81 9.09
CA ILE A 374 -18.40 -2.20 8.53
C ILE A 374 -17.32 -1.19 8.93
N LEU A 375 -17.62 0.11 8.92
CA LEU A 375 -16.67 1.15 9.33
C LEU A 375 -16.25 1.00 10.79
N SER A 376 -17.21 0.81 11.70
CA SER A 376 -16.93 0.61 13.12
C SER A 376 -16.09 -0.64 13.37
N ARG A 377 -16.34 -1.73 12.63
CA ARG A 377 -15.58 -2.98 12.74
C ARG A 377 -14.10 -2.85 12.36
N TYR A 378 -13.76 -1.91 11.49
CA TYR A 378 -12.37 -1.67 11.06
C TYR A 378 -11.68 -0.52 11.79
N LYS A 379 -12.40 0.18 12.69
CA LYS A 379 -11.93 1.39 13.35
C LYS A 379 -10.64 1.18 14.14
N ASP A 380 -10.57 0.07 14.88
CA ASP A 380 -9.43 -0.27 15.74
C ASP A 380 -8.64 -1.49 15.20
N PHE A 381 -8.84 -1.85 13.93
CA PHE A 381 -8.20 -3.03 13.33
C PHE A 381 -6.72 -2.83 12.98
N SER A 382 -6.26 -1.58 12.87
CA SER A 382 -4.87 -1.26 12.52
C SER A 382 -3.99 -0.93 13.73
N LEU A 383 -4.50 -1.17 14.94
CA LEU A 383 -3.81 -0.90 16.20
C LEU A 383 -2.93 -2.09 16.64
N THR A 384 -2.13 -1.89 17.68
CA THR A 384 -0.95 -2.71 17.96
C THR A 384 -1.14 -3.63 19.16
N GLU A 385 -1.64 -3.15 20.29
CA GLU A 385 -1.80 -3.99 21.49
C GLU A 385 -2.83 -5.10 21.23
N GLY A 386 -2.42 -6.35 21.42
CA GLY A 386 -3.29 -7.52 21.20
C GLY A 386 -3.56 -7.87 19.73
N ASN A 387 -2.77 -7.38 18.77
CA ASN A 387 -2.99 -7.64 17.34
C ASN A 387 -2.43 -8.98 16.84
N SER A 388 -1.62 -9.66 17.68
CA SER A 388 -0.93 -10.89 17.34
C SER A 388 -1.23 -12.07 18.29
N PRO A 389 -2.49 -12.30 18.73
CA PRO A 389 -2.82 -13.36 19.66
C PRO A 389 -2.49 -14.74 19.08
N THR A 390 -2.10 -15.66 19.97
CA THR A 390 -2.03 -17.08 19.61
C THR A 390 -3.42 -17.66 19.35
N VAL A 391 -3.47 -18.88 18.84
CA VAL A 391 -4.75 -19.58 18.60
C VAL A 391 -5.52 -19.79 19.92
N ASN A 392 -4.83 -20.04 21.03
CA ASN A 392 -5.47 -20.24 22.33
C ASN A 392 -5.87 -18.93 23.01
N ASN A 393 -5.19 -17.82 22.70
CA ASN A 393 -5.53 -16.48 23.20
C ASN A 393 -6.68 -15.84 22.40
N SER A 394 -7.01 -16.38 21.22
CA SER A 394 -8.16 -15.92 20.45
C SER A 394 -9.46 -16.19 21.23
N VAL A 395 -10.22 -15.13 21.52
CA VAL A 395 -11.51 -15.23 22.23
C VAL A 395 -12.62 -15.83 21.38
N GLU A 396 -12.43 -15.84 20.05
CA GLU A 396 -13.39 -16.35 19.07
C GLU A 396 -13.07 -17.79 18.63
N SER A 397 -14.05 -18.47 18.01
CA SER A 397 -13.86 -19.82 17.46
C SER A 397 -13.01 -19.87 16.18
N PHE A 398 -12.39 -18.76 15.79
CA PHE A 398 -11.55 -18.60 14.61
C PHE A 398 -10.35 -17.70 14.96
N PRO A 399 -9.24 -17.78 14.22
CA PRO A 399 -8.08 -16.93 14.46
C PRO A 399 -8.45 -15.44 14.35
N THR A 400 -8.07 -14.67 15.36
CA THR A 400 -8.35 -13.21 15.44
C THR A 400 -7.11 -12.35 15.22
N SER A 401 -5.95 -12.97 14.95
CA SER A 401 -4.69 -12.28 14.69
C SER A 401 -4.69 -11.57 13.33
N SER A 402 -4.18 -10.32 13.31
CA SER A 402 -3.93 -9.56 12.09
C SER A 402 -2.52 -9.82 11.53
N THR A 403 -1.56 -10.06 12.44
CA THR A 403 -0.14 -10.34 12.19
C THR A 403 0.38 -11.41 13.15
N SER A 404 1.42 -12.14 12.74
CA SER A 404 2.18 -13.04 13.60
C SER A 404 3.53 -12.47 14.02
N PHE A 405 3.89 -11.29 13.50
CA PHE A 405 5.13 -10.59 13.79
C PHE A 405 4.90 -9.58 14.92
N PRO A 406 5.91 -9.33 15.77
CA PRO A 406 5.85 -8.25 16.75
C PRO A 406 5.82 -6.90 16.06
N ASP A 407 5.18 -5.94 16.72
CA ASP A 407 5.28 -4.53 16.39
C ASP A 407 6.63 -3.97 16.87
N VAL A 408 7.26 -3.21 15.98
CA VAL A 408 8.64 -2.74 16.12
C VAL A 408 8.81 -1.39 15.44
N GLU A 409 9.55 -0.48 16.08
CA GLU A 409 10.02 0.79 15.50
C GLU A 409 11.25 0.59 14.59
N ASP A 410 11.09 -0.30 13.61
CA ASP A 410 12.05 -0.65 12.53
C ASP A 410 11.23 -1.19 11.35
N ILE A 411 10.66 -0.26 10.58
CA ILE A 411 9.68 -0.53 9.52
C ILE A 411 10.36 -1.21 8.33
N ASN A 412 11.61 -0.83 8.03
CA ASN A 412 12.36 -1.42 6.91
C ASN A 412 13.12 -2.71 7.27
N LYS A 413 13.17 -3.08 8.56
CA LYS A 413 13.78 -4.30 9.11
C LYS A 413 15.30 -4.36 8.95
N ASP A 414 15.99 -3.23 8.95
CA ASP A 414 17.46 -3.15 8.88
C ASP A 414 18.16 -3.37 10.23
N GLN A 415 17.39 -3.69 11.28
CA GLN A 415 17.81 -3.91 12.67
C GLN A 415 18.19 -2.63 13.42
N THR A 416 18.08 -1.46 12.79
CA THR A 416 18.29 -0.16 13.41
C THR A 416 17.01 0.67 13.32
N MET A 417 16.93 1.71 14.14
CA MET A 417 15.84 2.68 14.05
C MET A 417 16.42 3.98 13.49
N SER A 418 15.84 4.48 12.40
CA SER A 418 16.18 5.79 11.87
C SER A 418 15.27 6.86 12.46
N ALA A 419 15.79 7.77 13.28
CA ALA A 419 15.06 8.96 13.75
C ALA A 419 15.19 10.18 12.82
N ILE A 420 15.69 9.99 11.60
CA ILE A 420 15.96 11.07 10.65
C ILE A 420 14.67 11.48 9.95
N GLU A 421 14.37 12.77 9.94
CA GLU A 421 13.34 13.38 9.09
C GLU A 421 14.03 14.27 8.05
N SER A 422 13.94 13.90 6.77
CA SER A 422 14.41 14.71 5.63
C SER A 422 13.68 14.21 4.39
N TYR A 423 12.74 14.99 3.88
CA TYR A 423 11.80 14.53 2.85
C TYR A 423 11.24 15.66 2.01
N TYR A 424 10.74 15.29 0.83
CA TYR A 424 9.89 16.12 -0.01
C TYR A 424 8.43 15.88 0.33
N GLN A 425 7.65 16.95 0.39
CA GLN A 425 6.23 16.93 0.73
C GLN A 425 5.37 17.36 -0.46
N TYR A 426 4.30 16.62 -0.72
CA TYR A 426 3.35 16.90 -1.80
C TYR A 426 1.95 16.98 -1.20
N LYS A 427 1.26 18.10 -1.45
CA LYS A 427 -0.09 18.37 -0.94
C LYS A 427 -1.13 18.06 -2.01
N VAL A 428 -2.16 17.32 -1.64
CA VAL A 428 -3.42 17.18 -2.38
C VAL A 428 -4.52 17.83 -1.55
N SER A 429 -5.21 18.82 -2.14
CA SER A 429 -6.41 19.37 -1.53
C SER A 429 -7.56 18.38 -1.68
N LEU A 430 -8.30 18.14 -0.62
CA LEU A 430 -9.54 17.38 -0.67
C LEU A 430 -10.74 18.29 -0.41
N ASN A 431 -10.61 19.61 -0.56
CA ASN A 431 -11.79 20.46 -0.56
C ASN A 431 -12.67 20.11 -1.76
N LYS A 432 -13.97 19.96 -1.56
CA LYS A 432 -14.92 19.62 -2.63
C LYS A 432 -14.83 20.55 -3.85
N GLN A 433 -14.51 21.83 -3.62
CA GLN A 433 -14.35 22.83 -4.68
C GLN A 433 -13.08 22.66 -5.52
N ASP A 434 -12.06 21.98 -4.98
CA ASP A 434 -10.76 21.76 -5.62
C ASP A 434 -10.72 20.44 -6.41
N LEU A 435 -11.78 19.63 -6.35
CA LEU A 435 -11.92 18.36 -7.09
C LEU A 435 -12.32 18.60 -8.56
N ILE A 436 -11.45 19.31 -9.28
CA ILE A 436 -11.65 19.70 -10.68
C ILE A 436 -10.49 19.17 -11.53
N VAL A 437 -10.83 18.46 -12.61
CA VAL A 437 -9.84 17.95 -13.58
C VAL A 437 -9.01 19.09 -14.16
N GLY A 438 -7.69 18.89 -14.20
CA GLY A 438 -6.70 19.88 -14.65
C GLY A 438 -6.13 20.76 -13.52
N GLN A 439 -6.60 20.59 -12.28
CA GLN A 439 -6.08 21.25 -11.08
C GLN A 439 -5.77 20.19 -10.02
N ASN A 440 -5.04 20.56 -8.97
CA ASN A 440 -4.85 19.70 -7.78
C ASN A 440 -4.34 18.27 -8.13
N PHE A 441 -3.50 18.17 -9.16
CA PHE A 441 -2.97 16.91 -9.71
C PHE A 441 -4.01 15.95 -10.31
N ILE A 442 -5.26 16.37 -10.51
CA ILE A 442 -6.31 15.55 -11.12
C ILE A 442 -6.17 15.56 -12.64
N VAL A 443 -5.91 14.41 -13.24
CA VAL A 443 -5.69 14.24 -14.68
C VAL A 443 -6.90 13.68 -15.42
N ASP A 444 -7.74 12.88 -14.75
CA ASP A 444 -8.97 12.32 -15.31
C ASP A 444 -10.05 12.22 -14.22
N LYS A 445 -11.30 12.08 -14.65
CA LYS A 445 -12.39 11.63 -13.78
C LYS A 445 -13.28 10.64 -14.51
N ARG A 446 -13.77 9.65 -13.76
CA ARG A 446 -14.71 8.64 -14.25
C ARG A 446 -15.99 8.72 -13.47
N VAL A 447 -17.10 8.89 -14.17
CA VAL A 447 -18.45 8.94 -13.60
C VAL A 447 -19.21 7.75 -14.13
N THR A 448 -19.76 6.95 -13.22
CA THR A 448 -20.41 5.69 -13.55
C THR A 448 -21.66 5.48 -12.69
N THR A 449 -22.69 4.91 -13.30
CA THR A 449 -23.93 4.54 -12.62
C THR A 449 -23.86 3.07 -12.26
N ILE A 450 -23.90 2.77 -10.96
CA ILE A 450 -23.78 1.43 -10.42
C ILE A 450 -25.13 0.93 -9.90
N ASN A 451 -25.34 -0.39 -9.99
CA ASN A 451 -26.45 -1.08 -9.34
C ASN A 451 -25.99 -1.59 -7.97
N LEU A 452 -26.72 -1.24 -6.92
CA LEU A 452 -26.36 -1.54 -5.54
C LEU A 452 -27.07 -2.79 -5.00
N PRO A 453 -26.53 -3.43 -3.95
CA PRO A 453 -27.16 -4.59 -3.31
C PRO A 453 -28.61 -4.37 -2.82
N ASN A 454 -28.98 -3.12 -2.49
CA ASN A 454 -30.35 -2.76 -2.11
C ASN A 454 -31.30 -2.55 -3.30
N ASN A 455 -30.89 -2.90 -4.53
CA ASN A 455 -31.62 -2.70 -5.79
C ASN A 455 -31.85 -1.24 -6.19
N THR A 456 -31.09 -0.31 -5.60
CA THR A 456 -31.06 1.09 -6.06
C THR A 456 -29.90 1.32 -7.00
N THR A 457 -29.90 2.48 -7.65
CA THR A 457 -28.81 2.93 -8.52
C THR A 457 -28.20 4.19 -7.96
N GLN A 458 -26.87 4.28 -8.02
CA GLN A 458 -26.13 5.42 -7.52
C GLN A 458 -25.10 5.87 -8.57
N THR A 459 -24.84 7.18 -8.63
CA THR A 459 -23.72 7.71 -9.39
C THR A 459 -22.48 7.71 -8.50
N SER A 460 -21.37 7.21 -9.03
CA SER A 460 -20.07 7.23 -8.37
C SER A 460 -19.04 7.89 -9.26
N THR A 461 -18.27 8.79 -8.68
CA THR A 461 -17.18 9.51 -9.32
C THR A 461 -15.85 9.03 -8.77
N TRP A 462 -14.90 8.77 -9.66
CA TRP A 462 -13.51 8.47 -9.35
C TRP A 462 -12.63 9.53 -9.98
N TYR A 463 -11.67 10.06 -9.23
CA TYR A 463 -10.67 11.01 -9.71
C TYR A 463 -9.33 10.31 -9.84
N GLN A 464 -8.67 10.49 -10.99
CA GLN A 464 -7.29 10.05 -11.17
C GLN A 464 -6.36 11.18 -10.77
N PHE A 465 -5.60 10.98 -9.71
CA PHE A 465 -4.53 11.88 -9.32
C PHE A 465 -3.21 11.38 -9.89
N ARG A 466 -2.39 12.30 -10.40
CA ARG A 466 -1.02 12.03 -10.85
C ARG A 466 -0.11 13.13 -10.33
N ILE A 467 0.64 12.81 -9.29
CA ILE A 467 1.55 13.75 -8.61
C ILE A 467 2.96 13.54 -9.17
N PRO A 468 3.56 14.52 -9.85
CA PRO A 468 4.93 14.40 -10.35
C PRO A 468 5.92 14.37 -9.18
N ILE A 469 6.76 13.35 -9.13
CA ILE A 469 7.84 13.22 -8.14
C ILE A 469 9.04 14.05 -8.61
N THR A 470 8.93 15.35 -8.38
CA THR A 470 9.93 16.35 -8.72
C THR A 470 10.17 17.25 -7.53
N LYS A 471 11.34 17.89 -7.47
CA LYS A 471 11.66 18.80 -6.37
C LYS A 471 10.55 19.86 -6.25
N PRO A 472 9.85 19.97 -5.10
CA PRO A 472 8.81 20.96 -4.92
C PRO A 472 9.32 22.39 -5.14
N GLU A 473 8.49 23.23 -5.76
CA GLU A 473 8.85 24.63 -6.01
C GLU A 473 8.84 25.47 -4.72
N ASP A 474 7.92 25.17 -3.80
CA ASP A 474 7.84 25.83 -2.49
C ASP A 474 8.90 25.23 -1.54
N PRO A 475 9.86 26.02 -1.04
CA PRO A 475 10.87 25.55 -0.09
C PRO A 475 10.28 25.00 1.21
N ASN A 476 9.07 25.40 1.62
CA ASN A 476 8.41 24.87 2.81
C ASN A 476 8.06 23.38 2.67
N ASN A 477 8.00 22.86 1.44
CA ASN A 477 7.77 21.45 1.15
C ASN A 477 9.08 20.63 1.04
N ILE A 478 10.22 21.25 1.34
CA ILE A 478 11.54 20.59 1.39
C ILE A 478 11.98 20.60 2.85
N ILE A 479 11.83 19.46 3.51
CA ILE A 479 12.07 19.36 4.95
C ILE A 479 13.51 18.92 5.22
N ASN A 480 14.18 19.65 6.12
CA ASN A 480 15.56 19.39 6.55
C ASN A 480 16.54 19.18 5.38
N ASP A 481 16.46 20.08 4.39
CA ASP A 481 17.43 20.23 3.29
C ASP A 481 17.77 18.95 2.52
N ILE A 482 16.78 18.07 2.28
CA ILE A 482 16.95 16.95 1.36
C ILE A 482 17.46 17.44 -0.01
N SER A 483 18.50 16.78 -0.55
CA SER A 483 19.23 17.27 -1.72
C SER A 483 18.69 16.77 -3.06
N ASP A 484 18.28 15.49 -3.11
CA ASP A 484 17.98 14.77 -4.34
C ASP A 484 17.10 13.53 -4.07
N PHE A 485 16.89 12.72 -5.10
CA PHE A 485 16.01 11.55 -5.11
C PHE A 485 16.78 10.21 -5.14
N THR A 486 18.06 10.21 -4.75
CA THR A 486 18.90 8.99 -4.78
C THR A 486 18.69 8.08 -3.56
N SER A 487 18.09 8.60 -2.47
CA SER A 487 17.88 7.84 -1.23
C SER A 487 16.51 8.14 -0.60
N ILE A 488 15.45 7.71 -1.29
CA ILE A 488 14.07 7.78 -0.81
C ILE A 488 13.70 6.45 -0.15
N ARG A 489 13.83 6.36 1.17
CA ARG A 489 13.65 5.10 1.91
C ARG A 489 12.21 4.84 2.31
N PHE A 490 11.45 5.89 2.58
CA PHE A 490 10.11 5.80 3.14
C PHE A 490 9.12 6.71 2.42
N MET A 491 7.86 6.33 2.55
CA MET A 491 6.72 7.12 2.16
C MET A 491 5.77 7.26 3.35
N ARG A 492 5.37 8.50 3.68
CA ARG A 492 4.32 8.79 4.70
C ARG A 492 3.13 9.43 4.03
N ILE A 493 1.95 8.91 4.30
CA ILE A 493 0.67 9.54 3.97
C ILE A 493 0.11 10.12 5.26
N PHE A 494 -0.33 11.37 5.26
CA PHE A 494 -1.08 11.90 6.39
C PHE A 494 -2.21 12.84 5.97
N LEU A 495 -3.24 12.88 6.80
CA LEU A 495 -4.45 13.68 6.63
C LEU A 495 -4.52 14.74 7.72
N THR A 496 -5.00 15.93 7.37
CA THR A 496 -5.26 17.03 8.31
C THR A 496 -6.31 18.00 7.74
N LYS A 497 -6.72 19.02 8.51
CA LYS A 497 -7.70 20.05 8.11
C LYS A 497 -9.13 19.56 7.83
N PHE A 498 -9.45 18.32 8.19
CA PHE A 498 -10.81 17.79 8.12
C PHE A 498 -11.62 18.23 9.34
N SER A 499 -12.87 18.64 9.13
CA SER A 499 -13.82 18.97 10.20
C SER A 499 -14.76 17.83 10.57
N ILE A 500 -14.93 16.86 9.66
CA ILE A 500 -15.81 15.70 9.79
C ILE A 500 -15.04 14.42 9.43
N PRO A 501 -15.47 13.23 9.88
CA PRO A 501 -14.82 12.00 9.46
C PRO A 501 -15.02 11.73 7.97
N VAL A 502 -14.03 11.08 7.37
CA VAL A 502 -13.95 10.81 5.93
C VAL A 502 -13.37 9.41 5.67
N VAL A 503 -13.82 8.76 4.61
CA VAL A 503 -13.25 7.50 4.11
C VAL A 503 -12.70 7.72 2.71
N LEU A 504 -11.37 7.68 2.56
CA LEU A 504 -10.69 7.78 1.28
C LEU A 504 -10.45 6.38 0.71
N ARG A 505 -11.08 6.06 -0.42
CA ARG A 505 -10.99 4.73 -1.03
C ARG A 505 -10.13 4.78 -2.29
N PHE A 506 -8.96 4.17 -2.23
CA PHE A 506 -8.00 4.11 -3.32
C PHE A 506 -8.23 2.83 -4.14
N GLY A 507 -8.69 2.96 -5.38
CA GLY A 507 -8.89 1.83 -6.30
C GLY A 507 -7.56 1.28 -6.84
N GLU A 508 -6.63 2.21 -7.10
CA GLU A 508 -5.22 1.96 -7.38
C GLU A 508 -4.39 2.97 -6.58
N LEU A 509 -3.18 2.58 -6.18
CA LEU A 509 -2.18 3.43 -5.56
C LEU A 509 -0.79 2.90 -5.92
N GLU A 510 -0.09 3.62 -6.79
CA GLU A 510 1.11 3.18 -7.51
C GLU A 510 2.19 4.26 -7.59
#